data_AF-A0A7J3GBP5-F1
#
_entry.id   AF-A0A7J3GBP5-F1
#
_cell.length_a   1.000
_cell.length_b   1.000
_cell.length_c   1.000
_cell.angle_alpha   90.00
_cell.angle_beta   90.00
_cell.angle_gamma   90.00
#
_symmetry.space_group_name_H-M   'P 1'
#
loop_
_entity.id
_entity.type
_entity.pdbx_description
1 polymer ?
#
loop_
_entity_poly.entity_id
_entity_poly.type
_entity_poly.pdbx_seq_one_letter_code
_entity_poly.pdbx_strand_id
1 'polypeptide(L)'
;MVVEYKGDGVVLDPQTKRLNYKAAFITHAHVDHSHAFKIRHIPKFSSNETMHLVTVSGTKTDNWRPLSLNEKIAIGDIEVMPRSSGHVLGSYEFEIATPNGTVLFTGDMNTRQTRLVKPAEPVNCDVLVIESTYGSPDFVFPSDDIVAEEMISWAGSVLREGRVPVFCADHIGNAQEVIRIFNENSSIPVVSHWRVSRVNRVYEAFGHKIEYIDINDEEAQELISRH
;
A
#
# COMPACT_ATOMS: atom_id res chain seq x y z
N MET A 1 -8.87 8.59 -12.19
CA MET A 1 -9.79 8.14 -13.27
C MET A 1 -11.23 8.51 -12.93
N VAL A 2 -12.11 8.68 -13.91
CA VAL A 2 -13.55 8.92 -13.69
C VAL A 2 -14.35 7.85 -14.44
N VAL A 3 -15.40 7.32 -13.81
CA VAL A 3 -16.41 6.47 -14.47
C VAL A 3 -17.77 7.14 -14.33
N GLU A 4 -18.45 7.36 -15.45
CA GLU A 4 -19.73 8.04 -15.53
C GLU A 4 -20.78 7.17 -16.23
N TYR A 5 -22.02 7.24 -15.75
CA TYR A 5 -23.18 6.65 -16.40
C TYR A 5 -24.43 7.50 -16.16
N LYS A 6 -25.09 7.93 -17.25
CA LYS A 6 -26.32 8.74 -17.24
C LYS A 6 -26.32 9.95 -16.30
N GLY A 7 -25.17 10.62 -16.17
CA GLY A 7 -25.02 11.84 -15.35
C GLY A 7 -24.59 11.58 -13.91
N ASP A 8 -24.53 10.32 -13.49
CA ASP A 8 -23.86 9.92 -12.25
C ASP A 8 -22.39 9.63 -12.53
N GLY A 9 -21.51 9.94 -11.57
CA GLY A 9 -20.09 9.72 -11.74
C GLY A 9 -19.36 9.49 -10.43
N VAL A 10 -18.42 8.54 -10.46
CA VAL A 10 -17.48 8.24 -9.38
C VAL A 10 -16.06 8.53 -9.86
N VAL A 11 -15.19 8.93 -8.94
CA VAL A 11 -13.79 9.24 -9.24
C VAL A 11 -12.86 8.33 -8.43
N LEU A 12 -11.81 7.84 -9.08
CA LEU A 12 -10.80 6.96 -8.50
C LEU A 12 -9.48 7.71 -8.40
N ASP A 13 -8.87 7.70 -7.22
CA ASP A 13 -7.59 8.37 -6.88
C ASP A 13 -7.46 9.81 -7.43
N PRO A 14 -8.44 10.71 -7.19
CA PRO A 14 -8.38 12.06 -7.71
C PRO A 14 -7.22 12.86 -7.11
N GLN A 15 -6.37 13.42 -7.98
CA GLN A 15 -5.28 14.32 -7.59
C GLN A 15 -5.67 15.80 -7.57
N THR A 16 -6.93 16.13 -7.88
CA THR A 16 -7.41 17.51 -7.99
C THR A 16 -8.40 17.84 -6.88
N LYS A 17 -8.41 19.11 -6.44
CA LYS A 17 -9.32 19.59 -5.38
C LYS A 17 -10.75 19.86 -5.85
N ARG A 18 -10.93 20.10 -7.15
CA ARG A 18 -12.23 20.45 -7.74
C ARG A 18 -12.89 19.18 -8.27
N LEU A 19 -13.60 18.49 -7.38
CA LEU A 19 -14.39 17.33 -7.73
C LEU A 19 -15.86 17.69 -7.72
N ASN A 20 -16.53 17.40 -8.83
CA ASN A 20 -17.97 17.51 -8.99
C ASN A 20 -18.56 16.11 -9.27
N TYR A 21 -18.20 15.15 -8.41
CA TYR A 21 -18.56 13.75 -8.52
C TYR A 21 -19.24 13.27 -7.24
N LYS A 22 -20.05 12.21 -7.33
CA LYS A 22 -20.86 11.72 -6.21
C LYS A 22 -20.03 11.07 -5.10
N ALA A 23 -18.90 10.47 -5.45
CA ALA A 23 -18.04 9.75 -4.52
C ALA A 23 -16.61 9.65 -5.05
N ALA A 24 -15.63 9.62 -4.13
CA ALA A 24 -14.26 9.26 -4.43
C ALA A 24 -13.89 7.91 -3.82
N PHE A 25 -13.25 7.07 -4.61
CA PHE A 25 -12.69 5.79 -4.19
C PHE A 25 -11.17 5.89 -4.21
N ILE A 26 -10.53 5.48 -3.13
CA ILE A 26 -9.08 5.57 -2.93
C ILE A 26 -8.52 4.15 -2.86
N THR A 27 -7.62 3.83 -3.78
CA THR A 27 -7.05 2.48 -3.90
C THR A 27 -6.17 2.14 -2.71
N HIS A 28 -5.29 3.06 -2.30
CA HIS A 28 -4.35 2.83 -1.21
C HIS A 28 -3.79 4.13 -0.59
N ALA A 29 -2.88 3.96 0.39
CA ALA A 29 -2.44 5.04 1.28
C ALA A 29 -1.27 5.89 0.77
N HIS A 30 -0.67 5.59 -0.39
CA HIS A 30 0.43 6.40 -0.92
C HIS A 30 -0.04 7.80 -1.31
N VAL A 31 0.87 8.77 -1.24
CA VAL A 31 0.54 10.21 -1.28
C VAL A 31 -0.05 10.64 -2.62
N ASP A 32 0.42 10.02 -3.69
CA ASP A 32 0.02 10.16 -5.08
C ASP A 32 -1.30 9.45 -5.43
N HIS A 33 -1.95 8.79 -4.46
CA HIS A 33 -3.31 8.23 -4.61
C HIS A 33 -4.29 8.77 -3.55
N SER A 34 -3.78 9.08 -2.37
CA SER A 34 -4.56 9.43 -1.17
C SER A 34 -5.03 10.89 -1.09
N HIS A 35 -4.85 11.70 -2.14
CA HIS A 35 -5.21 13.13 -2.12
C HIS A 35 -6.68 13.38 -1.77
N ALA A 36 -7.58 12.48 -2.21
CA ALA A 36 -9.02 12.57 -1.97
C ALA A 36 -9.39 12.66 -0.48
N PHE A 37 -8.57 12.11 0.43
CA PHE A 37 -8.84 12.18 1.87
C PHE A 37 -8.86 13.61 2.42
N LYS A 38 -8.25 14.56 1.72
CA LYS A 38 -8.21 15.99 2.09
C LYS A 38 -9.43 16.77 1.58
N ILE A 39 -10.31 16.13 0.81
CA ILE A 39 -11.48 16.76 0.18
C ILE A 39 -12.70 16.52 1.06
N ARG A 40 -13.35 17.59 1.50
CA ARG A 40 -14.35 17.54 2.60
C ARG A 40 -15.79 17.34 2.13
N HIS A 41 -16.10 17.77 0.90
CA HIS A 41 -17.48 17.91 0.44
C HIS A 41 -18.05 16.69 -0.30
N ILE A 42 -17.23 15.65 -0.53
CA ILE A 42 -17.68 14.40 -1.15
C ILE A 42 -17.41 13.22 -0.22
N PRO A 43 -18.23 12.15 -0.28
CA PRO A 43 -17.93 10.92 0.45
C PRO A 43 -16.70 10.23 -0.15
N LYS A 44 -15.87 9.67 0.73
CA LYS A 44 -14.66 8.92 0.36
C LYS A 44 -14.74 7.48 0.83
N PHE A 45 -14.21 6.59 0.02
CA PHE A 45 -14.27 5.15 0.24
C PHE A 45 -12.89 4.52 0.07
N SER A 46 -12.50 3.67 1.02
CA SER A 46 -11.26 2.89 1.00
C SER A 46 -11.36 1.73 1.99
N SER A 47 -10.35 0.87 2.04
CA SER A 47 -10.17 -0.06 3.17
C SER A 47 -9.99 0.65 4.52
N ASN A 48 -10.23 -0.07 5.61
CA ASN A 48 -9.98 0.42 6.97
C ASN A 48 -8.47 0.66 7.17
N GLU A 49 -7.67 -0.26 6.68
CA GLU A 49 -6.22 -0.28 6.66
C GLU A 49 -5.65 0.99 6.01
N THR A 50 -6.09 1.30 4.78
CA THR A 50 -5.69 2.53 4.08
C THR A 50 -6.02 3.76 4.92
N MET A 51 -7.19 3.78 5.56
CA MET A 51 -7.57 4.90 6.42
C MET A 51 -6.66 5.04 7.66
N HIS A 52 -6.30 3.93 8.31
CA HIS A 52 -5.37 3.97 9.44
C HIS A 52 -3.98 4.43 9.01
N LEU A 53 -3.48 3.94 7.87
CA LEU A 53 -2.20 4.34 7.29
C LEU A 53 -2.14 5.84 7.01
N VAL A 54 -3.14 6.41 6.31
CA VAL A 54 -3.13 7.86 6.04
C VAL A 54 -3.32 8.69 7.32
N THR A 55 -4.03 8.17 8.32
CA THR A 55 -4.22 8.84 9.62
C THR A 55 -2.91 8.94 10.38
N VAL A 56 -2.13 7.84 10.48
CA VAL A 56 -0.83 7.88 11.14
C VAL A 56 0.19 8.74 10.36
N SER A 57 0.03 8.86 9.05
CA SER A 57 0.80 9.81 8.23
C SER A 57 0.36 11.27 8.37
N GLY A 58 -0.64 11.56 9.22
CA GLY A 58 -1.06 12.91 9.59
C GLY A 58 -2.24 13.46 8.79
N THR A 59 -2.86 12.66 7.93
CA THR A 59 -4.05 13.08 7.18
C THR A 59 -5.29 12.93 8.05
N LYS A 60 -6.01 14.04 8.24
CA LYS A 60 -7.35 14.04 8.83
C LYS A 60 -8.38 13.92 7.72
N THR A 61 -9.37 13.05 7.92
CA THR A 61 -10.47 12.84 6.99
C THR A 61 -11.80 13.09 7.69
N ASP A 62 -12.78 13.57 6.94
CA ASP A 62 -14.17 13.74 7.33
C ASP A 62 -15.07 13.26 6.19
N ASN A 63 -16.24 12.64 6.44
CA ASN A 63 -17.06 12.03 5.39
C ASN A 63 -16.34 10.86 4.67
N TRP A 64 -15.80 9.92 5.44
CA TRP A 64 -15.20 8.68 4.95
C TRP A 64 -16.08 7.48 5.36
N ARG A 65 -16.09 6.44 4.53
CA ARG A 65 -16.79 5.18 4.77
C ARG A 65 -15.86 4.01 4.41
N PRO A 66 -15.78 2.98 5.26
CA PRO A 66 -14.97 1.80 4.96
C PRO A 66 -15.60 0.97 3.84
N LEU A 67 -14.73 0.29 3.10
CA LEU A 67 -15.09 -0.75 2.14
C LEU A 67 -14.52 -2.09 2.62
N SER A 68 -15.35 -3.13 2.57
CA SER A 68 -14.91 -4.51 2.79
C SER A 68 -14.53 -5.15 1.45
N LEU A 69 -13.49 -5.98 1.48
CA LEU A 69 -13.05 -6.73 0.31
C LEU A 69 -14.20 -7.58 -0.27
N ASN A 70 -14.39 -7.54 -1.58
CA ASN A 70 -15.45 -8.24 -2.33
C ASN A 70 -16.90 -7.83 -1.97
N GLU A 71 -17.12 -6.78 -1.18
CA GLU A 71 -18.46 -6.25 -0.93
C GLU A 71 -18.77 -5.09 -1.88
N LYS A 72 -19.88 -5.21 -2.60
CA LYS A 72 -20.32 -4.20 -3.57
C LYS A 72 -20.93 -2.99 -2.87
N ILE A 73 -20.66 -1.81 -3.40
CA ILE A 73 -21.37 -0.58 -3.08
C ILE A 73 -21.95 0.05 -4.34
N ALA A 74 -23.20 0.50 -4.28
CA ALA A 74 -23.88 1.17 -5.38
C ALA A 74 -23.88 2.70 -5.21
N ILE A 75 -23.52 3.41 -6.27
CA ILE A 75 -23.64 4.86 -6.42
C ILE A 75 -24.50 5.12 -7.66
N GLY A 76 -25.82 5.17 -7.47
CA GLY A 76 -26.76 5.16 -8.59
C GLY A 76 -26.73 3.80 -9.30
N ASP A 77 -26.58 3.82 -10.63
CA ASP A 77 -26.45 2.62 -11.47
C ASP A 77 -24.99 2.12 -11.60
N ILE A 78 -24.05 2.70 -10.84
CA ILE A 78 -22.65 2.29 -10.81
C ILE A 78 -22.41 1.42 -9.58
N GLU A 79 -22.03 0.16 -9.77
CA GLU A 79 -21.56 -0.72 -8.69
C GLU A 79 -20.04 -0.68 -8.63
N VAL A 80 -19.46 -0.51 -7.44
CA VAL A 80 -18.03 -0.60 -7.19
C VAL A 80 -17.77 -1.74 -6.22
N MET A 81 -16.88 -2.66 -6.59
CA MET A 81 -16.47 -3.80 -5.78
C MET A 81 -14.96 -3.76 -5.57
N PRO A 82 -14.47 -3.69 -4.33
CA PRO A 82 -13.05 -3.73 -4.05
C PRO A 82 -12.50 -5.14 -4.21
N ARG A 83 -11.36 -5.26 -4.89
CA ARG A 83 -10.53 -6.48 -5.01
C ARG A 83 -9.16 -6.21 -4.40
N SER A 84 -8.43 -7.22 -3.97
CA SER A 84 -7.08 -7.02 -3.43
C SER A 84 -6.14 -6.65 -4.56
N SER A 85 -5.39 -5.53 -4.45
CA SER A 85 -4.35 -5.22 -5.45
C SER A 85 -2.99 -5.81 -5.10
N GLY A 86 -2.83 -6.33 -3.87
CA GLY A 86 -1.57 -6.94 -3.43
C GLY A 86 -0.36 -6.00 -3.33
N HIS A 87 -0.56 -4.70 -3.50
CA HIS A 87 0.50 -3.69 -3.43
C HIS A 87 0.97 -3.41 -2.01
N VAL A 88 0.06 -2.97 -1.13
CA VAL A 88 0.35 -2.65 0.28
C VAL A 88 -0.84 -3.04 1.16
N LEU A 89 -0.67 -3.00 2.48
CA LEU A 89 -1.75 -3.31 3.42
C LEU A 89 -3.04 -2.53 3.09
N GLY A 90 -4.10 -3.29 2.78
CA GLY A 90 -5.41 -2.75 2.45
C GLY A 90 -5.52 -2.08 1.09
N SER A 91 -4.58 -2.30 0.17
CA SER A 91 -4.68 -1.76 -1.18
C SER A 91 -5.75 -2.50 -1.99
N TYR A 92 -6.56 -1.73 -2.70
CA TYR A 92 -7.64 -2.27 -3.52
C TYR A 92 -7.50 -1.91 -5.00
N GLU A 93 -7.85 -2.87 -5.85
CA GLU A 93 -8.36 -2.61 -7.19
C GLU A 93 -9.87 -2.34 -7.09
N PHE A 94 -10.41 -1.57 -8.03
CA PHE A 94 -11.85 -1.31 -8.10
C PHE A 94 -12.44 -1.91 -9.37
N GLU A 95 -13.23 -2.97 -9.20
CA GLU A 95 -14.10 -3.51 -10.25
C GLU A 95 -15.39 -2.68 -10.27
N ILE A 96 -15.63 -2.01 -11.38
CA ILE A 96 -16.72 -1.06 -11.54
C ILE A 96 -17.66 -1.56 -12.61
N ALA A 97 -18.88 -1.90 -12.23
CA ALA A 97 -19.92 -2.37 -13.14
C ALA A 97 -20.94 -1.26 -13.42
N THR A 98 -21.29 -1.14 -14.70
CA THR A 98 -22.39 -0.31 -15.20
C THR A 98 -23.28 -1.17 -16.08
N PRO A 99 -24.50 -0.72 -16.43
CA PRO A 99 -25.32 -1.43 -17.40
C PRO A 99 -24.68 -1.61 -18.80
N ASN A 100 -23.60 -0.87 -19.11
CA ASN A 100 -22.89 -0.95 -20.39
C ASN A 100 -21.68 -1.90 -20.36
N GLY A 101 -21.28 -2.39 -19.19
CA GLY A 101 -20.08 -3.22 -19.04
C GLY A 101 -19.29 -2.91 -17.77
N THR A 102 -18.12 -3.54 -17.68
CA THR A 102 -17.26 -3.58 -16.50
C THR A 102 -15.89 -2.97 -16.78
N VAL A 103 -15.40 -2.21 -15.81
CA VAL A 103 -14.06 -1.61 -15.83
C VAL A 103 -13.31 -2.03 -14.57
N LEU A 104 -12.10 -2.56 -14.72
CA LEU A 104 -11.20 -2.76 -13.58
C LEU A 104 -10.16 -1.65 -13.56
N PHE A 105 -10.09 -0.91 -12.45
CA PHE A 105 -9.01 0.04 -12.19
C PHE A 105 -8.10 -0.54 -11.10
N THR A 106 -6.83 -0.80 -11.44
CA THR A 106 -5.92 -1.53 -10.55
C THR A 106 -5.37 -0.65 -9.42
N GLY A 107 -5.24 0.66 -9.66
CA GLY A 107 -4.28 1.46 -8.91
C GLY A 107 -2.88 0.85 -9.07
N ASP A 108 -2.07 0.91 -8.02
CA ASP A 108 -0.84 0.15 -7.94
C ASP A 108 -1.16 -1.30 -7.54
N MET A 109 -0.48 -2.25 -8.18
CA MET A 109 -0.76 -3.67 -7.99
C MET A 109 0.49 -4.53 -7.97
N ASN A 110 0.39 -5.68 -7.30
CA ASN A 110 1.39 -6.72 -7.34
C ASN A 110 0.74 -8.10 -7.44
N THR A 111 1.12 -8.86 -8.46
CA THR A 111 0.63 -10.23 -8.71
C THR A 111 1.51 -11.31 -8.08
N ARG A 112 2.63 -10.93 -7.47
CA ARG A 112 3.52 -11.84 -6.73
C ARG A 112 3.10 -11.92 -5.27
N GLN A 113 3.27 -13.11 -4.69
CA GLN A 113 3.10 -13.30 -3.25
C GLN A 113 4.22 -12.57 -2.51
N THR A 114 3.86 -11.64 -1.63
CA THR A 114 4.81 -10.94 -0.75
C THR A 114 4.76 -11.53 0.67
N ARG A 115 5.57 -11.02 1.61
CA ARG A 115 5.55 -11.50 3.00
C ARG A 115 4.39 -10.93 3.80
N LEU A 116 3.82 -9.82 3.36
CA LEU A 116 2.77 -9.11 4.10
C LEU A 116 1.41 -9.19 3.45
N VAL A 117 1.33 -9.16 2.12
CA VAL A 117 0.05 -9.08 1.40
C VAL A 117 -0.10 -10.16 0.34
N LYS A 118 -1.34 -10.59 0.13
CA LYS A 118 -1.69 -11.57 -0.90
C LYS A 118 -1.63 -10.92 -2.29
N PRO A 119 -1.25 -11.67 -3.33
CA PRO A 119 -1.19 -11.15 -4.69
C PRO A 119 -2.57 -10.69 -5.18
N ALA A 120 -2.57 -9.75 -6.12
CA ALA A 120 -3.73 -9.50 -6.97
C ALA A 120 -4.07 -10.76 -7.77
N GLU A 121 -5.36 -11.11 -7.79
CA GLU A 121 -5.88 -12.22 -8.57
C GLU A 121 -6.54 -11.69 -9.86
N PRO A 122 -6.50 -12.44 -10.98
CA PRO A 122 -7.16 -12.01 -12.21
C PRO A 122 -8.67 -11.77 -12.04
N VAL A 123 -9.14 -10.64 -12.53
CA VAL A 123 -10.57 -10.26 -12.54
C VAL A 123 -11.05 -10.11 -13.97
N ASN A 124 -12.13 -10.80 -14.33
CA ASN A 124 -12.75 -10.65 -15.64
C ASN A 124 -13.38 -9.25 -15.77
N CYS A 125 -13.02 -8.52 -16.82
CA CYS A 125 -13.55 -7.20 -17.10
C CYS A 125 -13.55 -6.90 -18.61
N ASP A 126 -14.38 -5.96 -19.05
CA ASP A 126 -14.42 -5.51 -20.44
C ASP A 126 -13.29 -4.50 -20.74
N VAL A 127 -12.97 -3.65 -19.77
CA VAL A 127 -11.91 -2.65 -19.84
C VAL A 127 -10.99 -2.76 -18.63
N LEU A 128 -9.70 -2.95 -18.88
CA LEU A 128 -8.66 -2.92 -17.85
C LEU A 128 -7.91 -1.59 -17.92
N VAL A 129 -7.89 -0.86 -16.79
CA VAL A 129 -7.04 0.31 -16.58
C VAL A 129 -5.98 -0.07 -15.54
N ILE A 130 -4.79 -0.37 -16.03
CA ILE A 130 -3.66 -0.88 -15.26
C ILE A 130 -2.55 0.17 -15.12
N GLU A 131 -1.84 0.16 -13.99
CA GLU A 131 -0.60 0.92 -13.83
C GLU A 131 0.50 0.45 -14.81
N SER A 132 1.57 1.22 -14.92
CA SER A 132 2.67 0.90 -15.84
C SER A 132 4.03 1.30 -15.29
N THR A 133 4.19 1.30 -13.96
CA THR A 133 5.45 1.66 -13.29
C THR A 133 6.63 0.88 -13.86
N TYR A 134 6.39 -0.40 -14.13
CA TYR A 134 7.37 -1.32 -14.73
C TYR A 134 6.96 -1.82 -16.12
N GLY A 135 6.26 -0.99 -16.90
CA GLY A 135 5.75 -1.36 -18.22
C GLY A 135 6.80 -1.55 -19.32
N SER A 136 8.06 -1.14 -19.09
CA SER A 136 9.17 -1.38 -20.02
C SER A 136 9.63 -2.85 -19.95
N PRO A 137 9.93 -3.50 -21.09
CA PRO A 137 10.48 -4.87 -21.10
C PRO A 137 11.83 -5.01 -20.39
N ASP A 138 12.52 -3.90 -20.12
CA ASP A 138 13.78 -3.89 -19.38
C ASP A 138 13.60 -4.14 -17.88
N PHE A 139 12.37 -3.98 -17.34
CA PHE A 139 12.08 -4.26 -15.94
C PHE A 139 11.80 -5.74 -15.72
N VAL A 140 12.88 -6.51 -15.60
CA VAL A 140 12.83 -7.92 -15.22
C VAL A 140 13.46 -8.07 -13.84
N PHE A 141 12.61 -8.26 -12.83
CA PHE A 141 13.05 -8.42 -11.45
C PHE A 141 13.40 -9.87 -11.12
N PRO A 142 14.50 -10.12 -10.38
CA PRO A 142 14.80 -11.44 -9.82
C PRO A 142 13.69 -11.91 -8.87
N SER A 143 13.79 -13.17 -8.40
CA SER A 143 12.88 -13.67 -7.37
C SER A 143 13.17 -13.00 -6.02
N ASP A 144 12.13 -12.88 -5.21
CA ASP A 144 12.19 -12.29 -3.88
C ASP A 144 13.19 -13.03 -2.96
N ASP A 145 13.40 -14.33 -3.16
CA ASP A 145 14.37 -15.14 -2.42
C ASP A 145 15.82 -14.75 -2.75
N ILE A 146 16.13 -14.50 -4.02
CA ILE A 146 17.46 -14.05 -4.44
C ILE A 146 17.74 -12.67 -3.85
N VAL A 147 16.77 -11.74 -3.95
CA VAL A 147 16.90 -10.39 -3.38
C VAL A 147 17.09 -10.46 -1.87
N ALA A 148 16.33 -11.30 -1.17
CA ALA A 148 16.45 -11.49 0.26
C ALA A 148 17.84 -11.99 0.67
N GLU A 149 18.38 -12.99 -0.03
CA GLU A 149 19.73 -13.51 0.21
C GLU A 149 20.80 -12.43 0.00
N GLU A 150 20.71 -11.69 -1.11
CA GLU A 150 21.64 -10.59 -1.43
C GLU A 150 21.62 -9.49 -0.36
N MET A 151 20.43 -9.07 0.08
CA MET A 151 20.26 -8.06 1.12
C MET A 151 20.90 -8.47 2.45
N ILE A 152 20.68 -9.71 2.88
CA ILE A 152 21.19 -10.23 4.16
C ILE A 152 22.70 -10.44 4.09
N SER A 153 23.20 -10.98 2.98
CA SER A 153 24.63 -11.18 2.75
C SER A 153 25.37 -9.84 2.79
N TRP A 154 24.85 -8.83 2.10
CA TRP A 154 25.39 -7.48 2.09
C TRP A 154 25.33 -6.82 3.47
N ALA A 155 24.19 -6.88 4.16
CA ALA A 155 24.08 -6.32 5.50
C ALA A 155 25.06 -6.97 6.48
N GLY A 156 25.21 -8.29 6.40
CA GLY A 156 26.20 -9.04 7.18
C GLY A 156 27.65 -8.65 6.87
N SER A 157 28.00 -8.36 5.61
CA SER A 157 29.35 -7.90 5.27
C SER A 157 29.64 -6.50 5.82
N VAL A 158 28.67 -5.58 5.73
CA VAL A 158 28.79 -4.23 6.27
C VAL A 158 28.99 -4.26 7.79
N LEU A 159 28.25 -5.11 8.51
CA LEU A 159 28.42 -5.29 9.96
C LEU A 159 29.79 -5.84 10.34
N ARG A 160 30.33 -6.81 9.58
CA ARG A 160 31.70 -7.35 9.81
C ARG A 160 32.80 -6.31 9.62
N GLU A 161 32.52 -5.26 8.86
CA GLU A 161 33.43 -4.13 8.67
C GLU A 161 33.28 -3.06 9.77
N GLY A 162 32.47 -3.29 10.80
CA GLY A 162 32.23 -2.32 11.87
C GLY A 162 31.40 -1.12 11.39
N ARG A 163 30.40 -1.36 10.52
CA ARG A 163 29.50 -0.32 10.03
C ARG A 163 28.06 -0.78 10.12
N VAL A 164 27.13 0.16 10.23
CA VAL A 164 25.69 -0.13 10.26
C VAL A 164 25.12 -0.07 8.83
N PRO A 165 24.56 -1.17 8.29
CA PRO A 165 23.89 -1.14 7.00
C PRO A 165 22.60 -0.33 7.08
N VAL A 166 22.34 0.50 6.06
CA VAL A 166 21.15 1.36 6.01
C VAL A 166 20.39 1.10 4.72
N PHE A 167 19.10 0.79 4.85
CA PHE A 167 18.16 0.69 3.73
C PHE A 167 17.27 1.94 3.69
N CYS A 168 17.20 2.58 2.52
CA CYS A 168 16.26 3.66 2.26
C CYS A 168 15.05 3.10 1.51
N ALA A 169 13.88 3.13 2.14
CA ALA A 169 12.65 2.58 1.58
C ALA A 169 11.47 3.49 1.88
N ASP A 170 10.42 3.37 1.07
CA ASP A 170 9.14 4.00 1.38
C ASP A 170 8.59 3.47 2.70
N HIS A 171 8.10 4.40 3.51
CA HIS A 171 7.62 4.11 4.86
C HIS A 171 6.37 3.21 4.90
N ILE A 172 5.65 3.06 3.78
CA ILE A 172 4.50 2.15 3.60
C ILE A 172 4.83 1.19 2.47
N GLY A 173 4.82 -0.12 2.76
CA GLY A 173 5.11 -1.19 1.80
C GLY A 173 6.55 -1.68 1.94
N ASN A 174 7.46 -1.10 1.15
CA ASN A 174 8.85 -1.57 1.01
C ASN A 174 9.58 -1.69 2.36
N ALA A 175 9.46 -0.70 3.25
CA ALA A 175 10.13 -0.78 4.56
C ALA A 175 9.65 -1.99 5.39
N GLN A 176 8.36 -2.32 5.32
CA GLN A 176 7.82 -3.47 6.06
C GLN A 176 8.27 -4.80 5.43
N GLU A 177 8.32 -4.91 4.09
CA GLU A 177 8.85 -6.10 3.41
C GLU A 177 10.32 -6.33 3.74
N VAL A 178 11.15 -5.27 3.74
CA VAL A 178 12.55 -5.35 4.18
C VAL A 178 12.64 -5.88 5.61
N ILE A 179 11.86 -5.34 6.55
CA ILE A 179 11.88 -5.82 7.94
C ILE A 179 11.51 -7.31 8.00
N ARG A 180 10.47 -7.74 7.28
CA ARG A 180 10.04 -9.15 7.24
C ARG A 180 11.11 -10.07 6.66
N ILE A 181 11.81 -9.66 5.60
CA ILE A 181 12.96 -10.41 5.05
C ILE A 181 13.97 -10.69 6.15
N PHE A 182 14.38 -9.67 6.91
CA PHE A 182 15.35 -9.81 7.98
C PHE A 182 14.83 -10.66 9.15
N ASN A 183 13.55 -10.51 9.54
CA ASN A 183 12.93 -11.29 10.61
C ASN A 183 12.88 -12.79 10.29
N GLU A 184 12.65 -13.16 9.03
CA GLU A 184 12.47 -14.56 8.62
C GLU A 184 13.80 -15.27 8.31
N ASN A 185 14.79 -14.52 7.83
CA ASN A 185 15.98 -15.11 7.19
C ASN A 185 17.29 -14.74 7.89
N SER A 186 17.25 -14.00 9.01
CA SER A 186 18.45 -13.62 9.75
C SER A 186 18.18 -13.43 11.24
N SER A 187 19.24 -13.32 12.03
CA SER A 187 19.17 -12.88 13.43
C SER A 187 19.62 -11.42 13.61
N ILE A 188 19.72 -10.65 12.51
CA ILE A 188 20.16 -9.25 12.57
C ILE A 188 18.97 -8.41 13.05
N PRO A 189 19.06 -7.71 14.19
CA PRO A 189 17.98 -6.85 14.66
C PRO A 189 17.80 -5.66 13.71
N VAL A 190 16.54 -5.28 13.46
CA VAL A 190 16.21 -4.16 12.57
C VAL A 190 15.77 -2.95 13.40
N VAL A 191 16.55 -1.88 13.31
CA VAL A 191 16.15 -0.57 13.82
C VAL A 191 15.42 0.19 12.71
N SER A 192 14.23 0.69 12.99
CA SER A 192 13.43 1.42 12.01
C SER A 192 13.26 2.88 12.39
N HIS A 193 13.26 3.75 11.39
CA HIS A 193 12.96 5.16 11.58
C HIS A 193 11.53 5.34 12.12
N TRP A 194 11.29 6.29 13.02
CA TRP A 194 10.00 6.46 13.72
C TRP A 194 8.76 6.53 12.81
N ARG A 195 8.91 7.06 11.58
CA ARG A 195 7.82 7.05 10.58
C ARG A 195 7.44 5.65 10.13
N VAL A 196 8.43 4.78 9.94
CA VAL A 196 8.26 3.36 9.63
C VAL A 196 7.64 2.66 10.84
N SER A 197 8.15 2.88 12.06
CA SER A 197 7.55 2.33 13.27
C SER A 197 6.06 2.65 13.42
N ARG A 198 5.65 3.88 13.11
CA ARG A 198 4.23 4.27 13.15
C ARG A 198 3.38 3.48 12.15
N VAL A 199 3.93 3.19 10.98
CA VAL A 199 3.26 2.34 9.97
C VAL A 199 3.27 0.87 10.42
N ASN A 200 4.37 0.37 10.98
CA ASN A 200 4.46 -0.98 11.51
C ASN A 200 3.37 -1.24 12.56
N ARG A 201 3.12 -0.29 13.47
CA ARG A 201 2.02 -0.38 14.44
C ARG A 201 0.65 -0.54 13.79
N VAL A 202 0.44 0.04 12.61
CA VAL A 202 -0.80 -0.18 11.85
C VAL A 202 -0.85 -1.60 11.31
N TYR A 203 0.23 -2.07 10.68
CA TYR A 203 0.34 -3.48 10.24
C TYR A 203 0.10 -4.47 11.40
N GLU A 204 0.69 -4.22 12.57
CA GLU A 204 0.50 -5.02 13.78
C GLU A 204 -0.96 -5.01 14.25
N ALA A 205 -1.63 -3.85 14.22
CA ALA A 205 -3.06 -3.73 14.57
C ALA A 205 -3.98 -4.51 13.61
N PHE A 206 -3.53 -4.76 12.37
CA PHE A 206 -4.21 -5.60 11.38
C PHE A 206 -3.68 -7.04 11.33
N GLY A 207 -2.89 -7.46 12.33
CA GLY A 207 -2.50 -8.85 12.55
C GLY A 207 -1.20 -9.28 11.87
N HIS A 208 -0.43 -8.36 11.29
CA HIS A 208 0.88 -8.68 10.73
C HIS A 208 1.95 -8.64 11.82
N LYS A 209 2.76 -9.70 11.90
CA LYS A 209 3.90 -9.76 12.83
C LYS A 209 5.12 -9.10 12.21
N ILE A 210 5.54 -7.96 12.74
CA ILE A 210 6.72 -7.22 12.29
C ILE A 210 7.61 -6.97 13.51
N GLU A 211 8.83 -7.51 13.53
CA GLU A 211 9.77 -7.35 14.64
C GLU A 211 10.79 -6.24 14.29
N TYR A 212 10.76 -5.15 15.05
CA TYR A 212 11.60 -3.97 14.84
C TYR A 212 11.83 -3.24 16.17
N ILE A 213 12.84 -2.37 16.19
CA ILE A 213 13.14 -1.45 17.30
C ILE A 213 12.97 -0.02 16.76
N ASP A 214 12.27 0.86 17.49
CA ASP A 214 12.17 2.27 17.06
C ASP A 214 13.51 2.96 17.27
N ILE A 215 13.97 3.76 16.31
CA ILE A 215 15.24 4.49 16.43
C ILE A 215 15.31 5.41 17.67
N ASN A 216 14.16 5.80 18.23
CA ASN A 216 14.11 6.61 19.45
C ASN A 216 14.19 5.79 20.74
N ASP A 217 14.13 4.46 20.68
CA ASP A 217 14.26 3.60 21.86
C ASP A 217 15.73 3.52 22.30
N GLU A 218 15.99 3.44 23.61
CA GLU A 218 17.34 3.36 24.17
C GLU A 218 18.11 2.14 23.62
N GLU A 219 17.42 1.01 23.45
CA GLU A 219 17.96 -0.21 22.86
C GLU A 219 18.54 0.03 21.45
N ALA A 220 17.92 0.88 20.64
CA ALA A 220 18.44 1.21 19.32
C ALA A 220 19.79 1.92 19.39
N GLN A 221 19.97 2.84 20.35
CA GLN A 221 21.23 3.56 20.54
C GLN A 221 22.35 2.62 21.00
N GLU A 222 22.03 1.69 21.89
CA GLU A 222 22.97 0.65 22.34
C GLU A 222 23.38 -0.29 21.21
N LEU A 223 22.46 -0.65 20.31
CA LEU A 223 22.78 -1.53 19.18
C LEU A 223 23.64 -0.83 18.13
N ILE A 224 23.29 0.41 17.78
CA ILE A 224 24.00 1.18 16.75
C ILE A 224 25.42 1.52 17.21
N SER A 225 25.63 1.81 18.50
CA SER A 225 26.96 2.17 19.05
C SER A 225 27.97 1.02 19.15
N ARG A 226 27.55 -0.24 18.91
CA ARG A 226 28.44 -1.42 18.93
C ARG A 226 29.28 -1.60 17.67
N HIS A 227 29.02 -0.81 16.63
CA HIS A 227 29.68 -0.85 15.34
C HIS A 227 30.26 0.53 15.02
#